data_AF-A0A430UP91-F1
#
_entry.id   AF-A0A430UP91-F1
#
_cell.length_a   1.000
_cell.length_b   1.000
_cell.length_c   1.000
_cell.angle_alpha   90.00
_cell.angle_beta   90.00
_cell.angle_gamma   90.00
#
_symmetry.space_group_name_H-M   'P 1'
#
loop_
_entity.id
_entity.type
_entity.pdbx_description
1 polymer ?
#
loop_
_entity_poly.entity_id
_entity_poly.type
_entity_poly.pdbx_seq_one_letter_code
_entity_poly.pdbx_strand_id
1 'polypeptide(L)'
;MSRSDFLGYILPGTMAHELKHLVAMGYRILNGLPWEEAWAEEPSAEVAKELAGYGTVYRRIQSRANVALPAPQNFRIVHVGYPSDDREMAAMYGFNFLLLWRIHENYGREGFWRPWVQSRLTGIANLEARTGVSFTDLMVDWALTLLFDNTSFFPEYQYADLNLRDGTWKRLGYQALTSVSNQSLRSMAFYIGKGTGSDATVTLTVDDPSRIRVAVARFPRGLPY
;
A
#
# COMPACT_ATOMS: atom_id res chain seq x y z
N MET A 1 -9.21 12.08 -23.09
CA MET A 1 -10.22 11.09 -22.66
C MET A 1 -11.34 11.08 -23.67
N SER A 2 -11.62 9.93 -24.27
CA SER A 2 -12.68 9.78 -25.26
C SER A 2 -14.02 9.40 -24.60
N ARG A 3 -15.13 9.53 -25.33
CA ARG A 3 -16.45 9.03 -24.88
C ARG A 3 -16.44 7.52 -24.64
N SER A 4 -15.71 6.76 -25.48
CA SER A 4 -15.57 5.31 -25.31
C SER A 4 -14.78 4.96 -24.06
N ASP A 5 -13.73 5.73 -23.72
CA ASP A 5 -12.98 5.52 -22.47
C ASP A 5 -13.90 5.73 -21.26
N PHE A 6 -14.73 6.78 -21.32
CA PHE A 6 -15.64 7.11 -20.25
C PHE A 6 -16.68 6.00 -20.02
N LEU A 7 -17.40 5.61 -21.08
CA LEU A 7 -18.46 4.61 -20.99
C LEU A 7 -17.92 3.19 -20.77
N GLY A 8 -16.76 2.86 -21.31
CA GLY A 8 -16.19 1.51 -21.26
C GLY A 8 -15.41 1.19 -19.97
N TYR A 9 -14.81 2.20 -19.32
CA TYR A 9 -13.90 1.96 -18.19
C TYR A 9 -14.16 2.88 -17.00
N ILE A 10 -14.29 4.19 -17.23
CA ILE A 10 -14.34 5.16 -16.13
C ILE A 10 -15.66 5.08 -15.38
N LEU A 11 -16.79 5.07 -16.11
CA LEU A 11 -18.11 4.96 -15.50
C LEU A 11 -18.31 3.61 -14.81
N PRO A 12 -18.07 2.44 -15.45
CA PRO A 12 -18.17 1.14 -14.78
C PRO A 12 -17.24 1.01 -13.56
N GLY A 13 -15.99 1.49 -13.68
CA GLY A 13 -15.07 1.52 -12.54
C GLY A 13 -15.58 2.41 -11.41
N THR A 14 -16.11 3.58 -11.71
CA THR A 14 -16.71 4.45 -10.68
C THR A 14 -17.92 3.77 -10.03
N MET A 15 -18.76 3.08 -10.80
CA MET A 15 -19.87 2.31 -10.23
C MET A 15 -19.40 1.18 -9.31
N ALA A 16 -18.32 0.47 -9.64
CA ALA A 16 -17.74 -0.55 -8.77
C ALA A 16 -17.20 0.05 -7.46
N HIS A 17 -16.55 1.21 -7.53
CA HIS A 17 -16.09 1.99 -6.38
C HIS A 17 -17.23 2.32 -5.43
N GLU A 18 -18.27 2.98 -5.95
CA GLU A 18 -19.39 3.45 -5.13
C GLU A 18 -20.25 2.28 -4.64
N LEU A 19 -20.40 1.21 -5.42
CA LEU A 19 -21.10 0.01 -4.98
C LEU A 19 -20.40 -0.63 -3.77
N LYS A 20 -19.07 -0.67 -3.74
CA LYS A 20 -18.34 -1.15 -2.56
C LYS A 20 -18.70 -0.32 -1.33
N HIS A 21 -18.74 1.00 -1.45
CA HIS A 21 -19.15 1.88 -0.34
C HIS A 21 -20.58 1.58 0.10
N LEU A 22 -21.53 1.44 -0.83
CA LEU A 22 -22.92 1.12 -0.50
C LEU A 22 -23.06 -0.20 0.26
N VAL A 23 -22.32 -1.25 -0.13
CA VAL A 23 -22.34 -2.54 0.56
C VAL A 23 -21.75 -2.43 1.97
N ALA A 24 -20.58 -1.82 2.11
CA ALA A 24 -19.93 -1.66 3.41
C ALA A 24 -20.73 -0.74 4.36
N MET A 25 -21.21 0.38 3.84
CA MET A 25 -22.06 1.33 4.55
C MET A 25 -23.39 0.69 4.96
N GLY A 26 -24.06 -0.01 4.05
CA GLY A 26 -25.32 -0.67 4.34
C GLY A 26 -25.19 -1.68 5.48
N TYR A 27 -24.15 -2.50 5.47
CA TYR A 27 -23.88 -3.43 6.57
C TYR A 27 -23.63 -2.70 7.90
N ARG A 28 -22.81 -1.63 7.88
CA ARG A 28 -22.49 -0.87 9.10
C ARG A 28 -23.72 -0.15 9.67
N ILE A 29 -24.55 0.48 8.84
CA ILE A 29 -25.81 1.15 9.26
C ILE A 29 -26.76 0.13 9.88
N LEU A 30 -27.02 -1.00 9.21
CA LEU A 30 -27.98 -2.01 9.67
C LEU A 30 -27.60 -2.62 11.02
N ASN A 31 -26.31 -2.59 11.37
CA ASN A 31 -25.79 -3.17 12.61
C ASN A 31 -25.32 -2.10 13.63
N GLY A 32 -25.57 -0.81 13.37
CA GLY A 32 -25.16 0.27 14.28
C GLY A 32 -23.64 0.34 14.53
N LEU A 33 -22.83 0.02 13.52
CA LEU A 33 -21.38 -0.04 13.60
C LEU A 33 -20.73 1.30 13.20
N PRO A 34 -19.53 1.63 13.72
CA PRO A 34 -18.80 2.83 13.29
C PRO A 34 -18.42 2.77 11.82
N TRP A 35 -18.10 3.91 11.21
CA TRP A 35 -17.56 3.96 9.85
C TRP A 35 -16.15 3.38 9.79
N GLU A 36 -15.80 2.78 8.65
CA GLU A 36 -14.42 2.39 8.38
C GLU A 36 -13.52 3.63 8.25
N GLU A 37 -12.25 3.48 8.60
CA GLU A 37 -11.28 4.57 8.51
C GLU A 37 -10.97 4.90 7.04
N ALA A 38 -11.03 6.17 6.66
CA ALA A 38 -10.93 6.61 5.25
C ALA A 38 -9.65 6.11 4.53
N TRP A 39 -8.53 6.01 5.26
CA TRP A 39 -7.26 5.51 4.71
C TRP A 39 -7.31 4.03 4.29
N ALA A 40 -8.29 3.26 4.78
CA ALA A 40 -8.55 1.88 4.39
C ALA A 40 -9.83 1.75 3.53
N GLU A 41 -10.85 2.58 3.79
CA GLU A 41 -12.14 2.54 3.10
C GLU A 41 -12.03 2.95 1.63
N GLU A 42 -11.32 4.04 1.32
CA GLU A 42 -11.15 4.54 -0.04
C GLU A 42 -10.26 3.64 -0.91
N PRO A 43 -9.10 3.16 -0.43
CA PRO A 43 -8.24 2.30 -1.25
C PRO A 43 -8.81 0.91 -1.43
N SER A 44 -9.65 0.41 -0.50
CA SER A 44 -10.38 -0.85 -0.71
C SER A 44 -11.48 -0.73 -1.76
N ALA A 45 -12.02 0.48 -1.99
CA ALA A 45 -12.89 0.73 -3.14
C ALA A 45 -12.09 0.73 -4.46
N GLU A 46 -10.83 1.19 -4.45
CA GLU A 46 -9.92 1.02 -5.59
C GLU A 46 -9.56 -0.45 -5.85
N VAL A 47 -9.42 -1.27 -4.79
CA VAL A 47 -9.30 -2.73 -4.96
C VAL A 47 -10.56 -3.32 -5.59
N ALA A 48 -11.76 -2.89 -5.19
CA ALA A 48 -12.99 -3.36 -5.81
C ALA A 48 -13.06 -3.02 -7.31
N LYS A 49 -12.54 -1.87 -7.72
CA LYS A 49 -12.39 -1.52 -9.14
C LYS A 49 -11.44 -2.44 -9.86
N GLU A 50 -10.32 -2.80 -9.24
CA GLU A 50 -9.36 -3.72 -9.84
C GLU A 50 -9.96 -5.11 -10.01
N LEU A 51 -10.64 -5.63 -8.99
CA LEU A 51 -11.36 -6.91 -9.06
C LEU A 51 -12.47 -6.93 -10.11
N ALA A 52 -13.06 -5.77 -10.42
CA ALA A 52 -14.04 -5.61 -11.48
C ALA A 52 -13.41 -5.43 -12.88
N GLY A 53 -12.08 -5.40 -13.00
CA GLY A 53 -11.35 -5.24 -14.26
C GLY A 53 -11.18 -3.79 -14.73
N TYR A 54 -11.36 -2.80 -13.84
CA TYR A 54 -11.38 -1.37 -14.19
C TYR A 54 -10.33 -0.51 -13.46
N GLY A 55 -9.58 -1.06 -12.50
CA GLY A 55 -8.67 -0.27 -11.66
C GLY A 55 -7.46 0.26 -12.43
N THR A 56 -6.62 -0.65 -12.92
CA THR A 56 -5.34 -0.39 -13.58
C THR A 56 -5.46 -0.12 -15.08
N VAL A 57 -6.55 -0.57 -15.72
CA VAL A 57 -6.76 -0.47 -17.16
C VAL A 57 -6.66 0.97 -17.69
N TYR A 58 -7.20 1.96 -16.95
CA TYR A 58 -7.12 3.38 -17.34
C TYR A 58 -5.96 4.14 -16.68
N ARG A 59 -5.02 3.44 -16.03
CA ARG A 59 -3.83 4.01 -15.38
C ARG A 59 -4.08 5.01 -14.25
N ARG A 60 -5.34 5.20 -13.81
CA ARG A 60 -5.71 6.21 -12.80
C ARG A 60 -5.11 5.85 -11.43
N ILE A 61 -5.22 4.58 -11.03
CA ILE A 61 -4.67 4.14 -9.75
C ILE A 61 -3.13 4.14 -9.77
N GLN A 62 -2.52 3.78 -10.90
CA GLN A 62 -1.07 3.91 -11.12
C GLN A 62 -0.63 5.36 -10.97
N SER A 63 -1.33 6.30 -11.61
CA SER A 63 -0.99 7.72 -11.49
C SER A 63 -1.05 8.22 -10.05
N ARG A 64 -1.97 7.69 -9.24
CA ARG A 64 -2.09 8.00 -7.81
C ARG A 64 -0.95 7.37 -7.00
N ALA A 65 -0.64 6.09 -7.22
CA ALA A 65 0.47 5.40 -6.57
C ALA A 65 1.83 6.06 -6.90
N ASN A 66 1.98 6.53 -8.14
CA ASN A 66 3.16 7.22 -8.65
C ASN A 66 3.46 8.55 -7.94
N VAL A 67 2.52 9.11 -7.16
CA VAL A 67 2.78 10.29 -6.32
C VAL A 67 3.71 9.94 -5.15
N ALA A 68 3.56 8.74 -4.60
CA ALA A 68 4.30 8.29 -3.41
C ALA A 68 5.51 7.40 -3.74
N LEU A 69 5.42 6.54 -4.76
CA LEU A 69 6.49 5.59 -5.13
C LEU A 69 7.88 6.22 -5.24
N PRO A 70 8.08 7.42 -5.84
CA PRO A 70 9.42 8.03 -5.94
C PRO A 70 9.99 8.57 -4.62
N ALA A 71 9.15 8.80 -3.60
CA ALA A 71 9.55 9.39 -2.33
C ALA A 71 8.65 8.91 -1.17
N PRO A 72 8.63 7.58 -0.89
CA PRO A 72 7.65 6.98 0.02
C PRO A 72 7.78 7.49 1.46
N GLN A 73 8.96 7.99 1.84
CA GLN A 73 9.19 8.59 3.16
C GLN A 73 8.32 9.80 3.46
N ASN A 74 7.88 10.53 2.42
CA ASN A 74 7.13 11.77 2.58
C ASN A 74 5.62 11.54 2.81
N PHE A 75 5.14 10.30 2.74
CA PHE A 75 3.72 9.97 2.79
C PHE A 75 3.36 9.12 4.00
N ARG A 76 2.12 9.28 4.48
CA ARG A 76 1.55 8.39 5.50
C ARG A 76 0.74 7.28 4.86
N ILE A 77 0.73 6.12 5.50
CA ILE A 77 -0.24 5.05 5.20
C ILE A 77 -1.52 5.26 6.01
N VAL A 78 -1.35 5.51 7.31
CA VAL A 78 -2.47 5.68 8.25
C VAL A 78 -2.73 7.17 8.47
N HIS A 79 -3.95 7.59 8.19
CA HIS A 79 -4.41 8.97 8.38
C HIS A 79 -5.43 9.05 9.51
N VAL A 80 -5.18 9.92 10.47
CA VAL A 80 -6.17 10.32 11.47
C VAL A 80 -6.96 11.47 10.87
N GLY A 81 -8.13 11.17 10.32
CA GLY A 81 -8.96 12.14 9.59
C GLY A 81 -8.57 12.30 8.12
N TYR A 82 -8.89 13.45 7.54
CA TYR A 82 -8.65 13.71 6.12
C TYR A 82 -7.16 13.96 5.80
N PRO A 83 -6.68 13.54 4.61
CA PRO A 83 -5.37 13.92 4.10
C PRO A 83 -5.14 15.44 4.13
N SER A 84 -3.91 15.87 4.38
CA SER A 84 -3.57 17.29 4.54
C SER A 84 -3.61 18.10 3.24
N ASP A 85 -3.46 17.43 2.10
CA ASP A 85 -3.45 18.03 0.78
C ASP A 85 -3.80 17.01 -0.31
N ASP A 86 -3.95 17.48 -1.55
CA ASP A 86 -4.32 16.66 -2.71
C ASP A 86 -3.28 15.58 -3.04
N ARG A 87 -1.99 15.80 -2.75
CA ARG A 87 -0.94 14.81 -3.00
C ARG A 87 -1.03 13.68 -1.99
N GLU A 88 -1.24 14.02 -0.72
CA GLU A 88 -1.52 13.06 0.34
C GLU A 88 -2.80 12.28 0.05
N MET A 89 -3.83 12.93 -0.46
CA MET A 89 -5.06 12.25 -0.87
C MET A 89 -4.78 11.28 -2.03
N ALA A 90 -4.09 11.73 -3.09
CA ALA A 90 -3.73 10.84 -4.20
C ALA A 90 -2.89 9.65 -3.72
N ALA A 91 -1.91 9.87 -2.84
CA ALA A 91 -1.10 8.83 -2.24
C ALA A 91 -1.93 7.87 -1.38
N MET A 92 -2.84 8.37 -0.55
CA MET A 92 -3.75 7.53 0.25
C MET A 92 -4.51 6.58 -0.66
N TYR A 93 -5.08 7.03 -1.78
CA TYR A 93 -5.77 6.13 -2.71
C TYR A 93 -4.82 5.13 -3.37
N GLY A 94 -3.74 5.59 -4.02
CA GLY A 94 -2.92 4.75 -4.88
C GLY A 94 -1.85 3.94 -4.16
N PHE A 95 -1.19 4.52 -3.17
CA PHE A 95 -0.14 3.85 -2.41
C PHE A 95 -0.73 2.85 -1.43
N ASN A 96 -1.81 3.19 -0.72
CA ASN A 96 -2.49 2.21 0.12
C ASN A 96 -3.25 1.16 -0.71
N PHE A 97 -3.65 1.45 -1.95
CA PHE A 97 -4.17 0.43 -2.86
C PHE A 97 -3.14 -0.69 -3.04
N LEU A 98 -1.86 -0.36 -3.25
CA LEU A 98 -0.80 -1.37 -3.37
C LEU A 98 -0.69 -2.24 -2.10
N LEU A 99 -0.79 -1.65 -0.91
CA LEU A 99 -0.82 -2.39 0.36
C LEU A 99 -2.02 -3.35 0.43
N LEU A 100 -3.22 -2.84 0.17
CA LEU A 100 -4.44 -3.66 0.25
C LEU A 100 -4.53 -4.68 -0.88
N TRP A 101 -3.91 -4.43 -2.03
CA TRP A 101 -3.79 -5.38 -3.12
C TRP A 101 -2.87 -6.54 -2.75
N ARG A 102 -1.72 -6.26 -2.12
CA ARG A 102 -0.85 -7.32 -1.57
C ARG A 102 -1.59 -8.19 -0.55
N ILE A 103 -2.36 -7.58 0.34
CA ILE A 103 -3.20 -8.31 1.30
C ILE A 103 -4.28 -9.12 0.57
N HIS A 104 -4.90 -8.55 -0.47
CA HIS A 104 -5.87 -9.28 -1.28
C HIS A 104 -5.26 -10.53 -1.92
N GLU A 105 -4.08 -10.45 -2.54
CA GLU A 105 -3.43 -11.59 -3.19
C GLU A 105 -3.10 -12.71 -2.19
N ASN A 106 -2.75 -12.36 -0.95
CA ASN A 106 -2.40 -13.34 0.08
C ASN A 106 -3.62 -14.03 0.73
N TYR A 107 -4.76 -13.34 0.86
CA TYR A 107 -5.91 -13.82 1.65
C TYR A 107 -7.21 -13.98 0.86
N GLY A 108 -7.30 -13.34 -0.31
CA GLY A 108 -8.44 -13.42 -1.22
C GLY A 108 -9.75 -12.84 -0.69
N ARG A 109 -10.83 -13.05 -1.45
CA ARG A 109 -12.17 -12.56 -1.13
C ARG A 109 -12.73 -13.14 0.16
N GLU A 110 -12.66 -14.47 0.29
CA GLU A 110 -13.30 -15.19 1.39
C GLU A 110 -12.49 -15.09 2.69
N GLY A 111 -11.15 -15.09 2.59
CA GLY A 111 -10.28 -14.95 3.76
C GLY A 111 -10.22 -13.53 4.32
N PHE A 112 -10.38 -12.51 3.47
CA PHE A 112 -10.20 -11.12 3.88
C PHE A 112 -11.42 -10.22 3.62
N TRP A 113 -11.83 -10.01 2.37
CA TRP A 113 -12.80 -8.96 2.04
C TRP A 113 -14.20 -9.17 2.62
N ARG A 114 -14.74 -10.39 2.55
CA ARG A 114 -16.06 -10.69 3.14
C ARG A 114 -16.07 -10.45 4.65
N PRO A 115 -15.17 -11.05 5.46
CA PRO A 115 -15.17 -10.80 6.90
C PRO A 115 -14.73 -9.38 7.26
N TRP A 116 -13.94 -8.69 6.43
CA TRP A 116 -13.58 -7.27 6.63
C TRP A 116 -14.83 -6.39 6.66
N VAL A 117 -15.68 -6.50 5.62
CA VAL A 117 -16.92 -5.72 5.49
C VAL A 117 -17.90 -6.03 6.61
N GLN A 118 -17.92 -7.28 7.06
CA GLN A 118 -18.85 -7.76 8.09
C GLN A 118 -18.36 -7.52 9.54
N SER A 119 -17.20 -6.91 9.71
CA SER A 119 -16.55 -6.70 10.99
C SER A 119 -17.08 -5.47 11.73
N ARG A 120 -17.11 -5.55 13.06
CA ARG A 120 -17.30 -4.38 13.94
C ARG A 120 -16.02 -3.58 14.17
N LEU A 121 -14.87 -4.14 13.82
CA LEU A 121 -13.57 -3.48 13.93
C LEU A 121 -13.37 -2.52 12.74
N THR A 122 -12.43 -1.59 12.90
CA THR A 122 -12.02 -0.63 11.87
C THR A 122 -10.50 -0.54 11.82
N GLY A 123 -9.99 0.01 10.72
CA GLY A 123 -8.58 0.36 10.52
C GLY A 123 -7.64 -0.81 10.78
N ILE A 124 -6.57 -0.52 11.53
CA ILE A 124 -5.52 -1.48 11.89
C ILE A 124 -6.10 -2.69 12.63
N ALA A 125 -6.99 -2.47 13.60
CA ALA A 125 -7.57 -3.56 14.39
C ALA A 125 -8.38 -4.52 13.51
N ASN A 126 -9.04 -4.02 12.46
CA ASN A 126 -9.73 -4.88 11.51
C ASN A 126 -8.73 -5.67 10.66
N LEU A 127 -7.65 -5.02 10.18
CA LEU A 127 -6.61 -5.68 9.36
C LEU A 127 -6.03 -6.87 10.12
N GLU A 128 -5.51 -6.63 11.32
CA GLU A 128 -4.85 -7.64 12.13
C GLU A 128 -5.80 -8.80 12.47
N ALA A 129 -7.07 -8.49 12.75
CA ALA A 129 -8.06 -9.51 13.07
C ALA A 129 -8.48 -10.36 11.84
N ARG A 130 -8.32 -9.86 10.61
CA ARG A 130 -8.66 -10.62 9.39
C ARG A 130 -7.47 -11.39 8.83
N THR A 131 -6.26 -10.85 8.96
CA THR A 131 -5.05 -11.49 8.46
C THR A 131 -4.41 -12.43 9.48
N GLY A 132 -4.67 -12.22 10.78
CA GLY A 132 -3.95 -12.90 11.86
C GLY A 132 -2.50 -12.43 12.00
N VAL A 133 -2.12 -11.33 11.33
CA VAL A 133 -0.75 -10.80 11.24
C VAL A 133 -0.75 -9.37 11.75
N SER A 134 0.29 -8.98 12.51
CA SER A 134 0.41 -7.61 13.01
C SER A 134 0.51 -6.60 11.86
N PHE A 135 0.01 -5.39 12.06
CA PHE A 135 0.09 -4.36 11.03
C PHE A 135 1.53 -3.98 10.69
N THR A 136 2.44 -4.07 11.66
CA THR A 136 3.88 -3.91 11.44
C THR A 136 4.41 -4.96 10.46
N ASP A 137 4.05 -6.22 10.63
CA ASP A 137 4.51 -7.30 9.75
C ASP A 137 3.89 -7.20 8.35
N LEU A 138 2.61 -6.80 8.26
CA LEU A 138 1.97 -6.49 6.96
C LEU A 138 2.70 -5.36 6.23
N MET A 139 3.09 -4.31 6.97
CA MET A 139 3.85 -3.19 6.42
C MET A 139 5.26 -3.60 5.98
N VAL A 140 5.91 -4.53 6.68
CA VAL A 140 7.22 -5.09 6.30
C VAL A 140 7.09 -5.96 5.05
N ASP A 141 6.14 -6.90 5.00
CA ASP A 141 5.87 -7.72 3.80
C ASP A 141 5.59 -6.85 2.58
N TRP A 142 4.75 -5.83 2.74
CA TRP A 142 4.45 -4.91 1.66
C TRP A 142 5.65 -4.06 1.24
N ALA A 143 6.46 -3.55 2.19
CA ALA A 143 7.67 -2.81 1.85
C ALA A 143 8.68 -3.69 1.09
N LEU A 144 8.84 -4.95 1.49
CA LEU A 144 9.67 -5.92 0.77
C LEU A 144 9.10 -6.20 -0.63
N THR A 145 7.77 -6.30 -0.75
CA THR A 145 7.08 -6.43 -2.04
C THR A 145 7.38 -5.25 -2.96
N LEU A 146 7.25 -4.00 -2.49
CA LEU A 146 7.61 -2.82 -3.28
C LEU A 146 9.06 -2.84 -3.77
N LEU A 147 9.98 -3.35 -2.95
CA LEU A 147 11.41 -3.38 -3.27
C LEU A 147 11.77 -4.50 -4.27
N PHE A 148 11.18 -5.69 -4.09
CA PHE A 148 11.55 -6.91 -4.78
C PHE A 148 10.61 -7.35 -5.89
N ASP A 149 9.48 -6.66 -6.06
CA ASP A 149 8.53 -6.95 -7.13
C ASP A 149 9.25 -7.04 -8.48
N ASN A 150 9.02 -8.17 -9.16
CA ASN A 150 9.62 -8.53 -10.44
C ASN A 150 11.16 -8.38 -10.51
N THR A 151 11.89 -8.75 -9.44
CA THR A 151 13.37 -8.72 -9.39
C THR A 151 14.06 -10.08 -9.42
N SER A 152 13.30 -11.19 -9.49
CA SER A 152 13.74 -12.60 -9.37
C SER A 152 14.50 -13.01 -8.10
N PHE A 153 14.96 -12.08 -7.26
CA PHE A 153 15.70 -12.39 -6.02
C PHE A 153 14.83 -13.05 -4.94
N PHE A 154 13.60 -12.58 -4.76
CA PHE A 154 12.67 -13.07 -3.74
C PHE A 154 11.27 -13.20 -4.36
N PRO A 155 10.94 -14.36 -4.95
CA PRO A 155 9.65 -14.61 -5.60
C PRO A 155 8.44 -14.42 -4.68
N GLU A 156 8.60 -14.65 -3.38
CA GLU A 156 7.56 -14.48 -2.37
C GLU A 156 7.10 -13.02 -2.21
N TYR A 157 7.94 -12.05 -2.57
CA TYR A 157 7.66 -10.61 -2.50
C TYR A 157 7.34 -10.01 -3.87
N GLN A 158 6.59 -10.75 -4.69
CA GLN A 158 6.06 -10.26 -5.96
C GLN A 158 4.55 -10.08 -5.87
N TYR A 159 4.02 -9.10 -6.60
CA TYR A 159 2.60 -9.10 -6.90
C TYR A 159 2.31 -10.22 -7.90
N ALA A 160 1.16 -10.86 -7.75
CA ALA A 160 0.70 -11.88 -8.70
C ALA A 160 0.17 -11.24 -9.98
N ASP A 161 -0.63 -10.19 -9.84
CA ASP A 161 -1.38 -9.58 -10.94
C ASP A 161 -0.83 -8.21 -11.36
N LEU A 162 0.09 -7.63 -10.59
CA LEU A 162 0.75 -6.37 -10.89
C LEU A 162 2.23 -6.57 -11.21
N ASN A 163 2.81 -5.62 -11.94
CA ASN A 163 4.25 -5.57 -12.21
C ASN A 163 4.72 -4.12 -12.13
N LEU A 164 5.27 -3.73 -10.98
CA LEU A 164 5.78 -2.39 -10.70
C LEU A 164 7.00 -2.01 -11.54
N ARG A 165 7.52 -2.93 -12.36
CA ARG A 165 8.69 -2.75 -13.23
C ARG A 165 8.36 -2.83 -14.72
N ASP A 166 7.08 -2.92 -15.09
CA ASP A 166 6.62 -2.97 -16.50
C ASP A 166 6.74 -1.61 -17.24
N GLY A 167 7.14 -0.55 -16.54
CA GLY A 167 7.28 0.81 -17.07
C GLY A 167 6.02 1.68 -16.96
N THR A 168 4.89 1.14 -16.49
CA THR A 168 3.66 1.90 -16.23
C THR A 168 3.63 2.55 -14.84
N TRP A 169 4.45 2.02 -13.93
CA TRP A 169 4.67 2.54 -12.58
C TRP A 169 5.97 3.34 -12.50
N LYS A 170 5.99 4.36 -11.63
CA LYS A 170 7.23 5.06 -11.30
C LYS A 170 8.09 4.16 -10.41
N ARG A 171 9.40 4.21 -10.66
CA ARG A 171 10.37 3.46 -9.87
C ARG A 171 10.28 3.83 -8.39
N LEU A 172 10.33 2.83 -7.52
CA LEU A 172 10.48 3.02 -6.09
C LEU A 172 11.73 3.86 -5.78
N GLY A 173 11.53 4.95 -5.06
CA GLY A 173 12.60 5.80 -4.55
C GLY A 173 13.31 5.14 -3.37
N TYR A 174 14.63 5.18 -3.40
CA TYR A 174 15.49 4.76 -2.30
C TYR A 174 16.59 5.81 -2.09
N GLN A 175 17.10 5.86 -0.86
CA GLN A 175 18.19 6.74 -0.45
C GLN A 175 19.49 5.94 -0.36
N ALA A 176 20.64 6.62 -0.43
CA ALA A 176 21.91 5.96 -0.16
C ALA A 176 21.95 5.56 1.33
N LEU A 177 22.49 4.37 1.63
CA LEU A 177 22.76 3.94 3.00
C LEU A 177 24.00 4.68 3.52
N THR A 178 23.81 5.93 3.93
CA THR A 178 24.79 6.78 4.60
C THR A 178 24.23 7.25 5.94
N SER A 179 25.00 7.98 6.74
CA SER A 179 24.42 8.69 7.88
C SER A 179 23.41 9.72 7.35
N VAL A 180 22.12 9.47 7.57
CA VAL A 180 21.01 10.30 7.10
C VAL A 180 20.07 10.55 8.25
N SER A 181 19.80 11.83 8.53
CA SER A 181 18.66 12.23 9.36
C SER A 181 17.44 12.42 8.45
N ASN A 182 16.46 11.52 8.54
CA ASN A 182 15.24 11.61 7.75
C ASN A 182 14.12 12.26 8.57
N GLN A 183 14.17 13.59 8.67
CA GLN A 183 13.17 14.38 9.40
C GLN A 183 11.78 14.34 8.75
N SER A 184 11.69 13.98 7.47
CA SER A 184 10.43 13.87 6.75
C SER A 184 9.83 12.45 6.77
N LEU A 185 10.45 11.48 7.45
CA LEU A 185 9.97 10.10 7.50
C LEU A 185 8.61 10.01 8.21
N ARG A 186 7.59 9.61 7.46
CA ARG A 186 6.22 9.51 7.95
C ARG A 186 5.66 8.10 8.06
N SER A 187 6.14 7.15 7.25
CA SER A 187 5.75 5.73 7.37
C SER A 187 6.86 4.75 7.00
N MET A 188 7.50 4.93 5.84
CA MET A 188 8.55 3.99 5.38
C MET A 188 9.65 4.68 4.60
N ALA A 189 10.87 4.16 4.67
CA ALA A 189 11.98 4.58 3.82
C ALA A 189 12.81 3.38 3.36
N PHE A 190 13.35 3.51 2.15
CA PHE A 190 14.19 2.49 1.52
C PHE A 190 15.61 3.00 1.41
N TYR A 191 16.57 2.19 1.83
CA TYR A 191 17.99 2.52 1.76
C TYR A 191 18.74 1.45 0.98
N ILE A 192 19.66 1.89 0.12
CA ILE A 192 20.57 1.00 -0.62
C ILE A 192 22.02 1.40 -0.36
N GLY A 193 22.83 0.44 0.07
CA GLY A 193 24.28 0.61 0.25
C GLY A 193 25.03 -0.30 -0.69
N LYS A 194 26.30 -0.01 -1.02
CA LYS A 194 27.16 -0.98 -1.71
C LYS A 194 27.88 -1.83 -0.68
N GLY A 195 27.75 -3.15 -0.75
CA GLY A 195 28.51 -4.05 0.10
C GLY A 195 30.02 -3.92 -0.16
N THR A 196 30.80 -3.83 0.91
CA THR A 196 32.27 -3.76 0.89
C THR A 196 32.93 -5.13 1.06
N GLY A 197 32.15 -6.17 1.34
CA GLY A 197 32.67 -7.51 1.67
C GLY A 197 33.10 -7.64 3.13
N SER A 198 32.67 -6.72 3.98
CA SER A 198 32.88 -6.71 5.44
C SER A 198 31.53 -6.55 6.15
N ASP A 199 31.52 -6.77 7.46
CA ASP A 199 30.34 -6.52 8.29
C ASP A 199 29.85 -5.07 8.15
N ALA A 200 28.54 -4.91 8.16
CA ALA A 200 27.87 -3.61 8.16
C ALA A 200 27.04 -3.48 9.44
N THR A 201 27.28 -2.42 10.22
CA THR A 201 26.41 -2.05 11.34
C THR A 201 25.47 -0.95 10.88
N VAL A 202 24.16 -1.20 10.99
CA VAL A 202 23.12 -0.20 10.75
C VAL A 202 22.51 0.16 12.10
N THR A 203 22.68 1.41 12.52
CA THR A 203 22.05 1.94 13.73
C THR A 203 20.85 2.78 13.33
N LEU A 204 19.67 2.44 13.86
CA LEU A 204 18.44 3.20 13.69
C LEU A 204 18.12 3.90 15.01
N THR A 205 18.10 5.22 14.99
CA THR A 205 17.65 6.03 16.13
C THR A 205 16.29 6.63 15.80
N VAL A 206 15.34 6.48 16.72
CA VAL A 206 13.96 6.92 16.55
C VAL A 206 13.59 7.81 17.74
N ASP A 207 13.30 9.09 17.48
CA ASP A 207 12.98 10.07 18.53
C ASP A 207 11.61 9.82 19.19
N ASP A 208 10.70 9.16 18.49
CA ASP A 208 9.35 8.81 18.96
C ASP A 208 9.03 7.35 18.61
N PRO A 209 9.19 6.40 19.57
CA PRO A 209 8.98 4.98 19.34
C PRO A 209 7.50 4.61 19.22
N SER A 210 6.56 5.51 19.52
CA SER A 210 5.12 5.20 19.45
C SER A 210 4.57 5.20 18.02
N ARG A 211 5.41 5.52 17.02
CA ARG A 211 5.03 5.55 15.60
C ARG A 211 5.70 4.40 14.87
N ILE A 212 4.89 3.60 14.18
CA ILE A 212 5.40 2.53 13.32
C ILE A 212 6.20 3.17 12.17
N ARG A 213 7.46 2.74 12.03
CA ARG A 213 8.36 3.12 10.94
C ARG A 213 9.01 1.87 10.42
N VAL A 214 8.94 1.65 9.11
CA VAL A 214 9.62 0.53 8.45
C VAL A 214 10.83 1.06 7.69
N ALA A 215 12.00 0.51 8.01
CA ALA A 215 13.24 0.76 7.28
C ALA A 215 13.70 -0.54 6.64
N VAL A 216 13.82 -0.54 5.32
CA VAL A 216 14.36 -1.68 4.56
C VAL A 216 15.73 -1.30 4.03
N ALA A 217 16.75 -2.05 4.43
CA ALA A 217 18.12 -1.91 3.95
C ALA A 217 18.47 -3.08 3.02
N ARG A 218 18.92 -2.77 1.81
CA ARG A 218 19.39 -3.77 0.85
C ARG A 218 20.88 -3.61 0.56
N PHE A 219 21.58 -4.74 0.53
CA PHE A 219 22.93 -4.88 0.03
C PHE A 219 22.89 -5.57 -1.36
N PRO A 220 23.53 -5.03 -2.41
CA PRO A 220 23.45 -5.51 -3.79
C PRO A 220 24.29 -6.77 -4.04
N ARG A 221 25.03 -7.25 -3.04
CA ARG A 221 25.74 -8.54 -3.04
C ARG A 221 25.30 -9.32 -1.82
N GLY A 222 25.34 -10.66 -1.90
CA GLY A 222 25.04 -11.53 -0.76
C GLY A 222 25.83 -11.08 0.47
N LEU A 223 25.18 -11.07 1.63
CA LEU A 223 25.87 -10.88 2.90
C LEU A 223 26.88 -12.04 3.03
N PRO A 224 28.15 -11.77 3.39
CA PRO A 224 29.06 -12.85 3.73
C PRO A 224 28.43 -13.63 4.89
N TYR A 225 28.28 -14.93 4.69
CA TYR A 225 27.95 -15.88 5.77
C TYR A 225 29.09 -15.90 6.79
#